data_AF-T1C7S5-F1
#
_entry.id   AF-T1C7S5-F1
#
_cell.length_a   1.000
_cell.length_b   1.000
_cell.length_c   1.000
_cell.angle_alpha   90.00
_cell.angle_beta   90.00
_cell.angle_gamma   90.00
#
_symmetry.space_group_name_H-M   'P 1'
#
loop_
_entity.id
_entity.type
_entity.pdbx_description
1 polymer ?
#
loop_
_entity_poly.entity_id
_entity_poly.type
_entity_poly.pdbx_seq_one_letter_code
_entity_poly.pdbx_strand_id
1 'polypeptide(L)' 'MHESTISRVTTRKYLHTPRGTFEFKYFFSSGVSTDDGGAASATAVQALIRKLVGDENPRRPLSDQALATELNQRG' A
#
# COMPACT_ATOMS: atom_id res chain seq x y z
N MET A 1 11.33 18.31 8.49
CA MET A 1 9.99 18.84 8.10
C MET A 1 8.96 18.18 8.96
N HIS A 2 7.98 18.92 9.48
CA HIS A 2 6.92 18.33 10.28
C HIS A 2 5.87 17.70 9.35
N GLU A 3 5.23 16.61 9.79
CA GLU A 3 4.13 15.97 9.05
C GLU A 3 3.05 17.01 8.68
N SER A 4 2.77 17.94 9.58
CA SER A 4 1.85 19.06 9.35
C SER A 4 2.26 19.98 8.19
N THR A 5 3.55 20.13 7.89
CA THR A 5 4.04 20.89 6.73
C THR A 5 3.76 20.14 5.42
N ILE A 6 4.00 18.82 5.40
CA ILE A 6 3.78 17.97 4.22
C ILE A 6 2.27 17.81 3.95
N SER A 7 1.47 17.63 5.00
CA SER A 7 0.01 17.55 4.92
C SER A 7 -0.60 18.81 4.30
N ARG A 8 -0.14 20.01 4.72
CA ARG A 8 -0.63 21.27 4.17
C ARG A 8 -0.26 21.48 2.70
N VAL A 9 0.95 21.10 2.29
CA VAL A 9 1.43 21.27 0.91
C VAL A 9 0.78 20.29 -0.06
N THR A 10 0.47 19.08 0.39
CA THR A 10 -0.12 18.02 -0.45
C THR A 10 -1.65 18.10 -0.54
N THR A 11 -2.30 18.79 0.39
CA THR A 11 -3.76 19.01 0.38
C THR A 11 -4.18 19.89 -0.81
N ARG A 12 -5.22 19.48 -1.53
CA ARG A 12 -5.75 20.16 -2.75
C ARG A 12 -4.75 20.27 -3.91
N LYS A 13 -3.66 19.51 -3.88
CA LYS A 13 -2.79 19.31 -5.04
C LYS A 13 -3.16 17.99 -5.69
N TYR A 14 -3.10 17.96 -7.02
CA TYR A 14 -3.42 16.80 -7.82
C TYR A 14 -2.23 16.50 -8.73
N LEU A 15 -1.88 15.22 -8.82
CA LEU A 15 -0.83 14.72 -9.69
C LEU A 15 -1.49 14.03 -10.87
N HIS A 16 -1.20 14.53 -12.08
CA HIS A 16 -1.60 13.84 -13.29
C HIS A 16 -0.56 12.76 -13.62
N THR A 17 -1.03 11.53 -13.81
CA THR A 17 -0.20 10.39 -14.18
C THR A 17 -0.77 9.73 -15.43
N PRO A 18 0.01 8.92 -16.18
CA PRO A 18 -0.51 8.17 -17.32
C PRO A 18 -1.68 7.23 -16.99
N ARG A 19 -1.88 6.88 -15.70
CA ARG A 19 -2.96 6.01 -15.22
C ARG A 19 -4.15 6.79 -14.65
N GLY A 20 -4.12 8.12 -14.68
CA GLY A 20 -5.17 8.99 -14.15
C GLY A 20 -4.65 10.12 -13.26
N THR A 21 -5.57 10.95 -12.78
CA THR A 21 -5.28 12.07 -11.87
C THR A 21 -5.58 11.66 -10.43
N PHE A 22 -4.61 11.82 -9.54
CA PHE A 22 -4.73 11.45 -8.13
C PHE A 22 -4.49 12.64 -7.22
N GLU A 23 -5.14 12.68 -6.06
CA GLU A 23 -4.78 13.66 -5.03
C GLU A 23 -3.34 13.41 -4.57
N PHE A 24 -2.54 14.47 -4.48
CA PHE A 24 -1.12 14.33 -4.17
C PHE A 24 -0.89 13.72 -2.79
N LYS A 25 -1.78 14.00 -1.83
CA LYS A 25 -1.79 13.39 -0.47
C LYS A 25 -1.91 11.87 -0.48
N TYR A 26 -2.45 11.26 -1.54
CA TYR A 26 -2.58 9.81 -1.70
C TYR A 26 -1.23 9.10 -1.61
N PHE A 27 -0.16 9.74 -2.09
CA PHE A 27 1.20 9.20 -2.08
C PHE A 27 1.95 9.41 -0.76
N PHE A 28 1.37 10.20 0.15
CA PHE A 28 1.97 10.54 1.46
C PHE A 28 1.10 10.07 2.62
N SER A 29 0.18 9.12 2.39
CA SER A 29 -0.53 8.46 3.48
C SER A 29 0.50 7.82 4.39
N SER A 30 0.36 8.00 5.70
CA SER A 30 1.13 7.28 6.73
C SER A 30 1.19 5.80 6.34
N GLY A 31 2.36 5.36 5.84
CA GLY A 31 2.59 3.95 5.57
C GLY A 31 2.35 3.16 6.85
N VAL A 32 1.88 1.93 6.73
CA VAL A 32 1.97 1.01 7.88
C VAL A 32 3.47 0.84 8.09
N SER A 33 3.97 1.35 9.21
CA SER A 33 5.39 1.22 9.55
C SER A 33 5.72 -0.27 9.64
N THR A 34 6.38 -0.81 8.63
CA THR A 34 7.01 -2.14 8.72
C THR A 34 8.35 -1.99 9.43
N ASP A 35 8.66 -2.95 10.30
CA ASP A 35 9.84 -2.95 11.20
C ASP A 35 11.18 -2.79 10.46
N ASP A 36 11.20 -3.08 9.15
CA ASP A 36 12.34 -2.94 8.22
C ASP A 36 12.55 -1.51 7.65
N GLY A 37 11.80 -0.51 8.11
CA GLY A 37 11.97 0.88 7.65
C GLY A 37 11.47 1.14 6.21
N GLY A 38 10.85 0.15 5.57
CA GLY A 38 10.10 0.31 4.34
C GLY A 38 8.76 1.01 4.58
N ALA A 39 8.39 1.96 3.71
CA ALA A 39 7.05 2.57 3.74
C ALA A 39 6.10 1.73 2.87
N ALA A 40 5.56 0.64 3.40
CA ALA A 40 4.48 -0.07 2.73
C ALA A 40 3.16 0.71 2.94
N SER A 41 2.65 1.37 1.89
CA SER A 41 1.34 2.02 1.97
C SER A 41 0.26 0.97 2.25
N ALA A 42 -0.66 1.24 3.17
CA ALA A 42 -1.79 0.33 3.46
C ALA A 42 -2.55 -0.08 2.18
N THR A 43 -2.67 0.85 1.23
CA THR A 43 -3.25 0.61 -0.08
C THR A 43 -2.44 -0.38 -0.94
N ALA A 44 -1.12 -0.33 -0.87
CA ALA A 44 -0.23 -1.25 -1.58
C ALA A 44 -0.33 -2.67 -0.98
N VAL A 45 -0.36 -2.77 0.36
CA VAL A 45 -0.55 -4.05 1.07
C VAL A 45 -1.90 -4.67 0.70
N GLN A 46 -2.98 -3.88 0.73
CA GLN A 46 -4.31 -4.35 0.32
C GLN A 46 -4.35 -4.79 -1.14
N ALA A 47 -3.68 -4.06 -2.05
CA ALA A 47 -3.58 -4.44 -3.45
C ALA A 47 -2.81 -5.74 -3.64
N LEU A 48 -1.73 -5.95 -2.86
CA LEU A 48 -0.93 -7.17 -2.90
C LEU A 48 -1.72 -8.38 -2.39
N ILE A 49 -2.45 -8.23 -1.27
CA ILE A 49 -3.32 -9.27 -0.72
C ILE A 49 -4.41 -9.64 -1.74
N ARG A 50 -5.07 -8.65 -2.37
CA ARG A 50 -6.07 -8.93 -3.42
C ARG A 50 -5.48 -9.70 -4.59
N LYS A 51 -4.24 -9.41 -4.97
CA LYS A 51 -3.54 -10.16 -6.03
C LYS A 51 -3.24 -11.59 -5.58
N LEU A 52 -2.74 -11.79 -4.36
CA LEU A 52 -2.46 -13.11 -3.80
C LEU A 52 -3.71 -13.99 -3.73
N VAL A 53 -4.83 -13.42 -3.27
CA VAL A 53 -6.14 -14.10 -3.24
C VAL A 53 -6.64 -14.36 -4.66
N GLY A 54 -6.45 -13.43 -5.60
CA GLY A 54 -6.84 -13.63 -7.00
C GLY A 54 -6.05 -14.73 -7.72
N ASP A 55 -4.77 -14.90 -7.37
CA ASP A 55 -3.88 -15.91 -7.93
C ASP A 55 -3.92 -17.25 -7.16
N GLU A 56 -4.75 -17.36 -6.10
CA GLU A 56 -4.82 -18.56 -5.27
C GLU A 56 -5.56 -19.71 -5.96
N ASN A 57 -5.26 -20.94 -5.56
CA ASN A 57 -5.99 -22.11 -6.04
C ASN A 57 -7.36 -22.20 -5.32
N PRO A 58 -8.50 -22.09 -6.02
CA PRO A 58 -9.82 -22.10 -5.38
C PRO A 58 -10.14 -23.42 -4.66
N ARG A 59 -9.43 -24.50 -4.99
CA ARG A 59 -9.59 -25.82 -4.35
C ARG A 59 -8.75 -25.97 -3.08
N ARG A 60 -7.75 -25.12 -2.89
CA ARG A 60 -6.86 -25.08 -1.70
C ARG A 60 -6.50 -23.61 -1.44
N PRO A 61 -7.44 -22.81 -0.89
CA PRO A 61 -7.17 -21.42 -0.56
C PRO A 61 -6.02 -21.34 0.46
N LEU A 62 -5.26 -20.25 0.39
CA LEU A 62 -4.20 -19.99 1.35
C LEU A 62 -4.82 -19.59 2.70
N SER A 63 -4.22 -20.04 3.80
CA SER A 63 -4.61 -19.54 5.12
C SER A 63 -4.08 -18.11 5.31
N ASP A 64 -4.73 -17.33 6.17
CA ASP A 64 -4.27 -15.98 6.52
C ASP A 64 -2.81 -15.95 6.99
N GLN A 65 -2.37 -17.01 7.68
CA GLN A 65 -0.98 -17.20 8.11
C GLN A 65 -0.03 -17.36 6.91
N ALA A 66 -0.43 -18.14 5.90
CA ALA A 66 0.35 -18.34 4.69
C ALA A 66 0.38 -17.06 3.84
N LEU A 67 -0.73 -16.33 3.75
CA LEU A 67 -0.80 -15.01 3.10
C LEU A 67 0.12 -14.00 3.78
N ALA A 68 0.14 -13.95 5.11
CA ALA A 68 1.03 -13.07 5.87
C ALA A 68 2.51 -13.45 5.67
N THR A 69 2.82 -14.75 5.57
CA THR A 69 4.18 -15.24 5.31
C THR A 69 4.64 -14.86 3.90
N GLU A 70 3.79 -15.07 2.89
CA GLU A 70 4.07 -14.67 1.51
C GLU A 70 4.20 -13.15 1.36
N LEU A 71 3.38 -12.39 2.09
CA LEU A 71 3.45 -10.93 2.15
C LEU A 71 4.78 -10.46 2.76
N ASN A 72 5.24 -11.08 3.85
CA ASN A 72 6.54 -10.81 4.47
C ASN A 72 7.73 -11.25 3.61
N GLN A 73 7.58 -12.23 2.73
CA GLN A 73 8.65 -12.60 1.79
C GLN A 73 8.80 -11.62 0.63
N ARG A 74 7.74 -10.86 0.32
CA ARG A 74 7.70 -9.91 -0.82
C ARG A 74 7.90 -8.44 -0.41
N GLY A 75 7.79 -8.14 0.88
CA GLY A 75 8.07 -6.83 1.48
C GLY A 75 9.50 -6.74 1.98
#